data_AF-A0A4V3MRL5-F1
#
_entry.id   AF-A0A4V3MRL5-F1
#
_cell.length_a   1.000
_cell.length_b   1.000
_cell.length_c   1.000
_cell.angle_alpha   90.00
_cell.angle_beta   90.00
_cell.angle_gamma   90.00
#
_symmetry.space_group_name_H-M   'P 1'
#
loop_
_entity.id
_entity.type
_entity.pdbx_description
1 polymer ?
#
loop_
_entity_poly.entity_id
_entity_poly.type
_entity_poly.pdbx_seq_one_letter_code
_entity_poly.pdbx_strand_id
1 'polypeptide(L)'
;NVYTARKHGPDRIIGFSPIPAMSMVSYAGGSRYLSLLGGVCMSFYDWYCDLPPASPQTWGEQTDVPESADWYNAGFIIVWGSNVPQTRTPDAHFYTEVR
;
A
#
# COMPACT_ATOMS: atom_id res chain seq x y z
N ASN A 1 -9.72 -23.56 -11.65
CA ASN A 1 -10.55 -22.34 -11.74
C ASN A 1 -11.93 -22.60 -12.34
N VAL A 2 -12.10 -22.89 -13.64
CA VAL A 2 -13.44 -23.09 -14.25
C VAL A 2 -14.29 -24.17 -13.54
N TYR A 3 -13.69 -25.30 -13.16
CA TYR A 3 -14.39 -26.34 -12.39
C TYR A 3 -14.93 -25.81 -11.06
N THR A 4 -14.07 -25.14 -10.27
CA THR A 4 -14.41 -24.55 -8.97
C THR A 4 -15.48 -23.48 -9.11
N ALA A 5 -15.31 -22.56 -10.06
CA ALA A 5 -16.26 -21.49 -10.32
C ALA A 5 -17.67 -22.04 -10.62
N ARG A 6 -17.74 -23.08 -11.46
CA ARG A 6 -19.01 -23.73 -11.82
C ARG A 6 -19.64 -24.52 -10.68
N LYS A 7 -18.85 -25.24 -9.87
CA LYS A 7 -19.38 -26.13 -8.83
C LYS A 7 -19.64 -25.43 -7.50
N HIS A 8 -18.87 -24.39 -7.18
CA HIS A 8 -18.81 -23.79 -5.85
C HIS A 8 -18.96 -22.27 -5.84
N GLY A 9 -19.05 -21.62 -7.00
CA GLY A 9 -19.07 -20.16 -7.13
C GLY A 9 -17.68 -19.60 -7.47
N PRO A 10 -17.60 -18.50 -8.25
CA PRO A 10 -16.33 -17.91 -8.66
C PRO A 10 -15.57 -17.25 -7.50
N ASP A 11 -16.29 -16.82 -6.46
CA ASP A 11 -15.75 -16.24 -5.23
C ASP A 11 -14.97 -17.25 -4.34
N ARG A 12 -14.98 -18.54 -4.68
CA ARG A 12 -14.11 -19.57 -4.07
C ARG A 12 -12.71 -19.59 -4.68
N ILE A 13 -12.44 -18.69 -5.62
CA ILE A 13 -11.14 -18.50 -6.27
C ILE A 13 -10.61 -17.14 -5.82
N ILE A 14 -9.50 -17.17 -5.09
CA ILE A 14 -8.96 -16.01 -4.39
C ILE A 14 -7.54 -15.75 -4.89
N GLY A 15 -7.18 -14.49 -5.06
CA GLY A 15 -5.81 -14.06 -5.27
C GLY A 15 -5.37 -13.02 -4.25
N PHE A 16 -4.14 -13.17 -3.78
CA PHE A 16 -3.45 -12.20 -2.96
C PHE A 16 -2.22 -11.70 -3.72
N SER A 17 -2.20 -10.42 -4.04
CA SER A 17 -1.07 -9.72 -4.64
C SER A 17 -1.09 -8.30 -4.07
N PRO A 18 -0.08 -7.85 -3.32
CA PRO A 18 -0.10 -6.56 -2.63
C PRO A 18 0.61 -5.45 -3.45
N ILE A 19 0.49 -4.20 -3.00
CA ILE A 19 1.27 -3.04 -3.43
C ILE A 19 1.41 -2.87 -4.97
N PRO A 20 0.32 -2.48 -5.66
CA PRO A 20 0.35 -2.27 -7.11
C PRO A 20 1.35 -1.19 -7.56
N ALA A 21 1.66 -0.20 -6.71
CA ALA A 21 2.56 0.90 -7.04
C ALA A 21 4.00 0.44 -7.37
N MET A 22 4.45 -0.68 -6.81
CA MET A 22 5.80 -1.22 -7.08
C MET A 22 5.91 -1.86 -8.48
N SER A 23 4.83 -2.45 -9.00
CA SER A 23 4.82 -3.12 -10.31
C SER A 23 3.41 -3.26 -10.88
N MET A 24 2.86 -2.16 -11.39
CA MET A 24 1.44 -2.02 -11.73
C MET A 24 0.91 -3.12 -12.67
N VAL A 25 1.66 -3.44 -13.74
CA VAL A 25 1.22 -4.44 -14.74
C VAL A 25 1.29 -5.87 -14.17
N SER A 26 2.29 -6.16 -13.35
CA SER A 26 2.42 -7.46 -12.67
C SER A 26 1.24 -7.71 -11.74
N TYR A 27 0.86 -6.70 -10.95
CA TYR A 27 -0.36 -6.74 -10.13
C TYR A 27 -1.63 -6.89 -10.99
N ALA A 28 -1.73 -6.09 -12.06
CA ALA A 28 -2.90 -6.03 -12.92
C ALA A 28 -3.16 -7.35 -13.67
N GLY A 29 -2.11 -8.10 -14.04
CA GLY A 29 -2.25 -9.38 -14.75
C GLY A 29 -3.11 -10.38 -13.97
N GLY A 30 -2.80 -10.57 -12.69
CA GLY A 30 -3.55 -11.49 -11.81
C GLY A 30 -4.93 -10.94 -11.43
N SER A 31 -4.99 -9.69 -11.00
CA SER A 31 -6.25 -9.07 -10.55
C SER A 31 -7.27 -8.96 -11.69
N ARG A 32 -6.85 -8.57 -12.91
CA ARG A 32 -7.74 -8.54 -14.08
C ARG A 32 -8.29 -9.92 -14.42
N TYR A 33 -7.45 -10.96 -14.41
CA TYR A 33 -7.90 -12.34 -14.65
C TYR A 33 -8.97 -12.77 -13.64
N LEU A 34 -8.72 -12.54 -12.35
CA LEU A 34 -9.65 -12.90 -11.27
C LEU A 34 -10.95 -12.12 -11.36
N SER A 35 -10.87 -10.80 -11.54
CA SER A 35 -12.07 -9.95 -11.65
C SER A 35 -12.93 -10.33 -12.86
N LEU A 36 -12.33 -10.66 -14.01
CA LEU A 36 -13.07 -11.15 -15.18
C LEU A 36 -13.74 -12.52 -14.93
N LEU A 37 -13.12 -13.37 -14.11
CA LEU A 37 -13.68 -14.66 -13.70
C LEU A 37 -14.76 -14.53 -12.62
N GLY A 38 -14.84 -13.38 -11.93
CA GLY A 38 -15.66 -13.16 -10.73
C GLY A 38 -15.03 -13.66 -9.42
N GLY A 39 -13.71 -13.89 -9.41
CA GLY A 39 -12.95 -14.25 -8.22
C GLY A 39 -12.66 -13.07 -7.30
N VAL A 40 -12.12 -13.36 -6.11
CA VAL A 40 -11.85 -12.36 -5.07
C VAL A 40 -10.40 -11.89 -5.13
N CYS A 41 -10.22 -10.57 -5.21
CA CYS A 41 -8.94 -9.90 -5.00
C CYS A 41 -8.87 -9.45 -3.54
N MET A 42 -7.90 -9.98 -2.79
CA MET A 42 -7.71 -9.63 -1.37
C MET A 42 -7.14 -8.21 -1.22
N SER A 43 -7.52 -7.51 -0.14
CA SER A 43 -6.88 -6.27 0.29
C SER A 43 -5.49 -6.53 0.90
N PHE A 44 -4.70 -5.47 1.09
CA PHE A 44 -3.35 -5.57 1.64
C PHE A 44 -3.01 -4.47 2.66
N TYR A 45 -3.47 -3.24 2.44
CA TYR A 45 -3.01 -2.08 3.21
C TYR A 45 -3.51 -2.10 4.67
N ASP A 46 -4.77 -2.49 4.84
CA ASP A 46 -5.38 -2.82 6.13
C ASP A 46 -4.77 -4.06 6.77
N TRP A 47 -4.56 -5.12 5.99
CA TRP A 47 -4.01 -6.40 6.48
C TRP A 47 -2.58 -6.28 7.00
N TYR A 48 -1.74 -5.47 6.34
CA TYR A 48 -0.37 -5.21 6.77
C TYR A 48 -0.27 -4.24 7.95
N CYS A 49 -1.40 -3.70 8.41
CA CYS A 49 -1.46 -2.63 9.41
C CYS A 49 -0.71 -1.36 8.97
N ASP A 50 -0.53 -1.16 7.66
CA ASP A 50 0.06 0.05 7.10
C ASP A 50 -0.98 1.15 6.91
N LEU A 51 -2.26 0.79 6.78
CA LEU A 51 -3.39 1.73 6.82
C LEU A 51 -3.50 2.31 8.24
N PRO A 52 -3.29 3.62 8.44
CA PRO A 52 -3.56 4.26 9.71
C PRO A 52 -5.07 4.58 9.80
N PRO A 53 -5.89 3.86 10.61
CA PRO A 53 -7.34 4.06 10.61
C PRO A 53 -7.77 5.48 11.01
N ALA A 54 -6.90 6.18 11.75
CA ALA A 54 -7.09 7.57 12.12
C ALA A 54 -7.13 8.52 10.91
N SER A 55 -6.47 8.20 9.79
CA SER A 55 -6.49 9.05 8.59
C SER A 55 -7.89 9.12 7.97
N PRO A 56 -8.55 7.98 7.63
CA PRO A 56 -9.94 8.02 7.19
C PRO A 56 -10.91 8.60 8.24
N GLN A 57 -10.68 8.35 9.53
CA GLN A 57 -11.53 8.89 10.60
C GLN A 57 -11.46 10.41 10.71
N THR A 58 -10.29 11.00 10.45
CA THR A 58 -10.06 12.45 10.62
C THR A 58 -10.34 13.21 9.33
N TRP A 59 -9.91 12.67 8.18
CA TRP A 59 -9.90 13.39 6.91
C TRP A 59 -10.71 12.71 5.80
N GLY A 60 -11.20 11.50 6.02
CA GLY A 60 -11.86 10.72 4.96
C GLY A 60 -10.90 10.27 3.85
N GLU A 61 -9.58 10.32 4.09
CA GLU A 61 -8.53 9.96 3.14
C GLU A 61 -7.84 8.65 3.57
N GLN A 62 -7.52 7.77 2.62
CA GLN A 62 -6.87 6.50 2.90
C GLN A 62 -5.51 6.75 3.55
N THR A 63 -4.63 7.44 2.82
CA THR A 63 -3.35 7.99 3.27
C THR A 63 -2.86 8.97 2.21
N ASP A 64 -2.55 10.19 2.61
CA ASP A 64 -1.79 11.15 1.82
C ASP A 64 -0.73 11.80 2.72
N VAL A 65 0.50 11.94 2.23
CA VAL A 65 1.67 12.37 3.01
C VAL A 65 2.62 13.24 2.17
N PRO A 66 3.34 14.19 2.77
CA PRO A 66 4.33 14.98 2.04
C PRO A 66 5.50 14.11 1.55
N GLU A 67 6.08 14.49 0.42
CA GLU A 67 7.28 13.85 -0.12
C GLU A 67 8.51 14.05 0.78
N SER A 68 9.54 13.23 0.59
CA SER A 68 10.78 13.34 1.37
C SER A 68 11.53 14.66 1.12
N ALA A 69 11.43 15.22 -0.08
CA ALA A 69 12.02 16.52 -0.41
C ALA A 69 11.41 17.67 0.41
N ASP A 70 10.14 17.57 0.83
CA ASP A 70 9.48 18.61 1.62
C ASP A 70 10.01 18.68 3.05
N TRP A 71 10.74 17.66 3.52
CA TRP A 71 11.38 17.70 4.83
C TRP A 71 12.37 18.87 4.95
N TYR A 72 12.99 19.30 3.83
CA TYR A 72 13.87 20.48 3.78
C TYR A 72 13.17 21.79 4.13
N ASN A 73 11.85 21.86 3.96
CA ASN A 73 11.08 23.08 4.21
C ASN A 73 10.62 23.19 5.67
N ALA A 74 10.82 22.15 6.49
CA ALA A 74 10.39 22.13 7.88
C ALA A 74 11.42 22.84 8.79
N GLY A 75 10.98 23.84 9.55
CA GLY A 75 11.80 24.48 10.60
C GLY A 75 11.99 23.61 11.85
N PHE A 76 11.23 22.51 11.97
CA PHE A 76 11.34 21.55 13.06
C PHE A 76 10.77 20.19 12.64
N ILE A 77 11.45 19.09 12.98
CA ILE A 77 11.04 17.72 12.64
C ILE A 77 11.10 16.85 13.90
N ILE A 78 10.06 16.05 14.14
CA ILE A 78 10.04 14.99 15.16
C ILE A 78 10.02 13.64 14.46
N VAL A 79 11.00 12.80 14.77
CA VAL A 79 11.02 11.39 14.35
C VAL A 79 10.40 10.53 15.45
N TRP A 80 9.13 10.17 15.30
CA TRP A 80 8.39 9.37 16.29
C TRP A 80 8.06 8.00 15.74
N GLY A 81 8.66 6.94 16.32
CA GLY A 81 8.37 5.56 15.92
C GLY A 81 8.78 5.22 14.48
N SER A 82 9.62 6.04 13.84
CA SER A 82 10.12 5.85 12.48
C SER A 82 11.63 5.70 12.48
N ASN A 83 12.14 4.54 12.04
CA ASN A 83 13.58 4.32 11.91
C ASN A 83 14.04 4.74 10.50
N VAL A 84 14.17 6.06 10.30
CA VAL A 84 14.48 6.70 9.00
C VAL A 84 15.69 6.09 8.29
N PRO A 85 16.90 5.98 8.89
CA PRO A 85 18.09 5.52 8.16
C PRO A 85 18.00 4.06 7.68
N GLN A 86 17.26 3.20 8.41
CA GLN A 86 17.14 1.79 8.07
C GLN A 86 15.99 1.50 7.11
N THR A 87 14.85 2.17 7.29
CA THR A 87 13.63 1.80 6.57
C THR A 87 13.31 2.74 5.41
N ARG A 88 13.86 3.97 5.42
CA ARG A 88 13.73 5.03 4.40
C ARG A 88 15.12 5.43 3.91
N THR A 89 16.04 4.46 3.81
CA THR A 89 17.44 4.67 3.43
C THR A 89 17.67 5.59 2.21
N PRO A 90 16.97 5.42 1.07
CA PRO A 90 17.19 6.31 -0.08
C PRO A 90 16.79 7.77 0.20
N ASP A 91 15.89 8.02 1.14
CA ASP A 91 15.41 9.35 1.52
C ASP A 91 16.07 9.90 2.78
N ALA A 92 16.86 9.08 3.50
CA ALA A 92 17.41 9.46 4.80
C ALA A 92 18.34 10.69 4.74
N HIS A 93 18.91 10.97 3.56
CA HIS A 93 19.76 12.13 3.34
C HIS A 93 18.99 13.45 3.56
N PHE A 94 17.72 13.53 3.12
CA PHE A 94 16.85 14.70 3.33
C PHE A 94 16.76 15.09 4.82
N TYR A 95 16.63 14.09 5.70
CA TYR A 95 16.59 14.32 7.14
C TYR A 95 17.95 14.72 7.71
N THR A 96 19.06 14.19 7.19
CA THR A 96 20.39 14.55 7.70
C THR A 96 20.86 15.92 7.23
N GLU A 97 20.45 16.35 6.04
CA GLU A 97 20.92 17.56 5.37
C GLU A 97 20.12 18.82 5.76
N VAL A 98 18.87 18.68 6.24
CA VAL A 98 18.06 19.80 6.75
C VAL A 98 18.46 20.29 8.16
N ARG A 99 19.34 19.55 8.84
CA ARG A 99 19.73 19.79 10.25
C ARG A 99 20.58 21.04 10.46
#